data_AF-A0A2V8V5I7-F1
#
_entry.id   AF-A0A2V8V5I7-F1
#
_cell.length_a   1.000
_cell.length_b   1.000
_cell.length_c   1.000
_cell.angle_alpha   90.00
_cell.angle_beta   90.00
_cell.angle_gamma   90.00
#
_symmetry.space_group_name_H-M   'P 1'
#
loop_
_entity.id
_entity.type
_entity.pdbx_description
1 polymer ?
#
loop_
_entity_poly.entity_id
_entity_poly.type
_entity_poly.pdbx_seq_one_letter_code
_entity_poly.pdbx_strand_id
1 'polypeptide(L)'
;MTAFAFPMIVFLPVFAKNVFHGGPNTFTILLASSGLGSVAGALIVAALGNVHNKGRVALIMLVCMGSGMAGFAISQNLILSCVLLFFSGAALLSAFAMISSLVQLITANEMRGRVMSVYNVAFRGGMPFGSIVSGWLIPILSAPVVIAANGLLLVLLGVYFLTVQRRVAAL
;
A
#
# COMPACT_ATOMS: atom_id res chain seq x y z
N MET A 1 4.41 2.88 -4.84
CA MET A 1 3.81 2.18 -3.68
C MET A 1 4.02 2.96 -2.39
N THR A 2 5.26 3.10 -1.90
CA THR A 2 5.54 3.67 -0.56
C THR A 2 5.15 5.13 -0.40
N ALA A 3 5.46 5.98 -1.39
CA ALA A 3 5.11 7.40 -1.34
C ALA A 3 3.59 7.67 -1.27
N PHE A 4 2.76 6.78 -1.82
CA PHE A 4 1.32 7.00 -1.90
C PHE A 4 0.53 6.19 -0.87
N ALA A 5 1.06 5.06 -0.38
CA ALA A 5 0.38 4.17 0.55
C ALA A 5 0.60 4.52 2.03
N PHE A 6 1.82 4.89 2.40
CA PHE A 6 2.18 5.15 3.80
C PHE A 6 1.45 6.33 4.46
N PRO A 7 1.10 7.42 3.75
CA PRO A 7 0.29 8.49 4.32
C PRO A 7 -1.03 7.98 4.93
N MET A 8 -1.58 6.86 4.44
CA MET A 8 -2.79 6.27 5.00
C MET A 8 -2.68 5.93 6.48
N ILE A 9 -1.57 5.29 6.87
CA ILE A 9 -1.34 4.83 8.24
C ILE A 9 -1.00 6.01 9.14
N VAL A 10 -0.26 6.99 8.62
CA VAL A 10 0.14 8.20 9.35
C VAL A 10 -1.06 9.09 9.67
N PHE A 11 -2.02 9.20 8.75
CA PHE A 11 -3.20 10.06 8.91
C PHE A 11 -4.46 9.31 9.36
N LEU A 12 -4.38 7.99 9.56
CA LEU A 12 -5.45 7.17 10.16
C LEU A 12 -6.04 7.75 11.47
N PRO A 13 -5.27 8.31 12.42
CA PRO A 13 -5.86 8.91 13.63
C PRO A 13 -6.68 10.18 13.33
N VAL A 14 -6.34 10.92 12.27
CA VAL A 14 -7.13 12.08 11.82
C VAL A 14 -8.50 11.62 11.29
N PHE A 15 -8.56 10.49 10.60
CA PHE A 15 -9.83 9.88 10.17
C PHE A 15 -10.66 9.38 11.34
N ALA A 16 -10.04 8.66 12.29
CA ALA A 16 -10.74 8.15 13.46
C ALA A 16 -11.43 9.28 14.25
N LYS A 17 -10.74 10.42 14.41
CA LYS A 17 -11.26 11.59 15.13
C LYS A 17 -12.24 12.43 14.33
N ASN A 18 -11.91 12.80 13.08
CA ASN A 18 -12.67 13.78 12.31
C ASN A 18 -13.78 13.16 11.43
N VAL A 19 -13.66 11.89 11.03
CA VAL A 19 -14.65 11.24 10.15
C VAL A 19 -15.59 10.34 10.95
N PHE A 20 -15.05 9.50 11.82
CA PHE A 20 -15.85 8.55 12.61
C PHE A 20 -16.36 9.12 13.93
N HIS A 21 -15.96 10.36 14.29
CA HIS A 21 -16.20 10.96 15.61
C HIS A 21 -15.80 10.00 16.76
N GLY A 22 -14.86 9.10 16.48
CA GLY A 22 -14.45 8.02 17.34
C GLY A 22 -13.25 8.42 18.21
N GLY A 23 -13.12 7.73 19.34
CA GLY A 23 -11.98 7.90 20.24
C GLY A 23 -10.75 7.08 19.83
N PRO A 24 -9.75 6.97 20.73
CA PRO A 24 -8.57 6.14 20.55
C PRO A 24 -8.88 4.67 20.21
N ASN A 25 -10.00 4.16 20.72
CA ASN A 25 -10.41 2.78 20.50
C ASN A 25 -10.72 2.48 19.01
N THR A 26 -11.37 3.42 18.31
CA THR A 26 -11.65 3.28 16.88
C THR A 26 -10.37 3.26 16.06
N PHE A 27 -9.39 4.11 16.41
CA PHE A 27 -8.07 4.09 15.78
C PHE A 27 -7.38 2.74 15.97
N THR A 28 -7.36 2.21 17.20
CA THR A 28 -6.75 0.90 17.50
C THR A 28 -7.43 -0.24 16.71
N ILE A 29 -8.76 -0.21 16.59
CA ILE A 29 -9.50 -1.20 15.80
C ILE A 29 -9.11 -1.13 14.32
N LEU A 30 -9.09 0.07 13.72
CA LEU A 30 -8.69 0.26 12.33
C LEU A 30 -7.24 -0.18 12.08
N LEU A 31 -6.33 0.18 12.99
CA LEU A 31 -4.94 -0.23 12.93
C LEU A 31 -4.80 -1.76 13.06
N ALA A 32 -5.54 -2.38 13.99
CA ALA A 32 -5.55 -3.82 14.19
C ALA A 32 -6.12 -4.56 12.96
N SER A 33 -7.19 -4.04 12.34
CA SER A 33 -7.74 -4.60 11.08
C SER A 33 -6.73 -4.53 9.94
N SER A 34 -6.04 -3.39 9.78
CA SER A 34 -4.96 -3.28 8.78
C SER A 34 -3.81 -4.25 9.07
N GLY A 35 -3.41 -4.39 10.34
CA GLY A 35 -2.35 -5.31 10.76
C GLY A 35 -2.71 -6.78 10.53
N LEU A 36 -3.93 -7.19 10.90
CA LEU A 36 -4.48 -8.51 10.62
C LEU A 36 -4.50 -8.81 9.12
N GLY A 37 -4.93 -7.84 8.32
CA GLY A 37 -4.88 -7.91 6.86
C GLY A 37 -3.47 -8.15 6.36
N SER A 38 -2.50 -7.36 6.81
CA SER A 38 -1.10 -7.54 6.44
C SER A 38 -0.56 -8.92 6.80
N VAL A 39 -0.81 -9.42 8.02
CA VAL A 39 -0.40 -10.78 8.42
C VAL A 39 -1.01 -11.84 7.50
N ALA A 40 -2.31 -11.75 7.21
CA ALA A 40 -2.98 -12.65 6.29
C ALA A 40 -2.36 -12.58 4.87
N GLY A 41 -2.07 -11.38 4.37
CA GLY A 41 -1.41 -11.18 3.09
C GLY A 41 0.00 -11.80 3.02
N ALA A 42 0.82 -11.64 4.06
CA ALA A 42 2.12 -12.30 4.13
C ALA A 42 2.00 -13.83 4.11
N LEU A 43 1.08 -14.39 4.91
CA LEU A 43 0.86 -15.84 4.96
C LEU A 43 0.37 -16.37 3.63
N ILE A 44 -0.55 -15.66 2.96
CA ILE A 44 -1.04 -16.02 1.63
C ILE A 44 0.13 -16.02 0.64
N VAL A 45 0.97 -14.99 0.60
CA VAL A 45 2.12 -14.97 -0.32
C VAL A 45 3.16 -16.04 0.02
N ALA A 46 3.41 -16.28 1.31
CA ALA A 46 4.29 -17.36 1.75
C ALA A 46 3.76 -18.74 1.31
N ALA A 47 2.44 -18.96 1.41
CA ALA A 47 1.78 -20.18 0.98
C ALA A 47 1.74 -20.33 -0.55
N LEU A 48 1.56 -19.23 -1.29
CA LEU A 48 1.58 -19.23 -2.76
C LEU A 48 2.97 -19.54 -3.33
N GLY A 49 4.05 -19.30 -2.57
CA GLY A 49 5.40 -19.70 -2.93
C GLY A 49 5.87 -19.11 -4.27
N ASN A 50 6.09 -19.98 -5.26
CA ASN A 50 6.69 -19.60 -6.56
C ASN A 50 5.60 -19.40 -7.64
N VAL A 51 4.88 -18.29 -7.54
CA VAL A 51 3.83 -17.93 -8.49
C VAL A 51 4.41 -17.56 -9.86
N HIS A 52 3.86 -18.10 -10.95
CA HIS A 52 4.17 -17.68 -12.32
C HIS A 52 3.68 -16.24 -12.54
N ASN A 53 4.53 -15.34 -13.06
CA ASN A 53 4.28 -13.90 -13.25
C ASN A 53 4.14 -13.08 -11.96
N LYS A 54 5.18 -13.09 -11.11
CA LYS A 54 5.20 -12.37 -9.82
C LYS A 54 4.97 -10.87 -10.01
N GLY A 55 5.45 -10.29 -11.11
CA GLY A 55 5.22 -8.89 -11.46
C GLY A 55 3.74 -8.58 -11.65
N ARG A 56 2.99 -9.46 -12.33
CA ARG A 56 1.55 -9.25 -12.59
C ARG A 56 0.73 -9.32 -11.30
N VAL A 57 1.03 -10.27 -10.42
CA VAL A 57 0.31 -10.39 -9.14
C VAL A 57 0.63 -9.20 -8.23
N ALA A 58 1.88 -8.75 -8.18
CA ALA A 58 2.25 -7.55 -7.43
C ALA A 58 1.49 -6.30 -7.90
N LEU A 59 1.32 -6.13 -9.22
CA LEU A 59 0.57 -5.01 -9.80
C LEU A 59 -0.93 -5.10 -9.50
N ILE A 60 -1.53 -6.29 -9.57
CA ILE A 60 -2.94 -6.50 -9.18
C ILE A 60 -3.14 -6.14 -7.71
N MET A 61 -2.25 -6.57 -6.83
CA MET A 61 -2.29 -6.20 -5.41
C MET A 61 -2.12 -4.69 -5.23
N LEU A 62 -1.27 -4.05 -6.02
CA LEU A 62 -1.11 -2.59 -6.00
C LEU A 62 -2.41 -1.85 -6.32
N VAL A 63 -3.13 -2.31 -7.35
CA VAL A 63 -4.43 -1.76 -7.75
C VAL A 63 -5.49 -2.03 -6.67
N CYS A 64 -5.51 -3.25 -6.12
CA CYS A 64 -6.42 -3.61 -5.03
C CYS A 64 -6.21 -2.71 -3.81
N MET A 65 -4.95 -2.47 -3.41
CA MET A 65 -4.59 -1.57 -2.34
C MET A 65 -5.03 -0.12 -2.62
N GLY A 66 -4.78 0.40 -3.83
CA GLY A 66 -5.22 1.74 -4.23
C GLY A 66 -6.75 1.89 -4.20
N SER A 67 -7.49 0.88 -4.66
CA SER A 67 -8.95 0.87 -4.60
C SER A 67 -9.48 0.79 -3.16
N GLY A 68 -8.83 0.01 -2.30
CA GLY A 68 -9.14 -0.06 -0.87
C GLY A 68 -8.88 1.26 -0.15
N MET A 69 -7.80 1.98 -0.51
CA MET A 69 -7.52 3.32 -0.01
C MET A 69 -8.57 4.34 -0.45
N ALA A 70 -8.92 4.35 -1.74
CA ALA A 70 -9.93 5.27 -2.27
C ALA A 70 -11.31 5.00 -1.66
N GLY A 71 -11.70 3.73 -1.53
CA GLY A 71 -12.95 3.35 -0.87
C GLY A 71 -12.97 3.69 0.61
N PHE A 72 -11.85 3.51 1.33
CA PHE A 72 -11.73 3.90 2.74
C PHE A 72 -11.89 5.42 2.90
N ALA A 73 -11.33 6.20 1.99
CA ALA A 73 -11.42 7.65 2.03
C ALA A 73 -12.85 8.19 1.86
N ILE A 74 -13.72 7.45 1.15
CA ILE A 74 -15.12 7.81 0.89
C ILE A 74 -16.06 7.19 1.95
N SER A 75 -15.63 6.09 2.58
CA SER A 75 -16.44 5.33 3.53
C SER A 75 -16.63 6.08 4.86
N GLN A 76 -17.89 6.30 5.23
CA GLN A 76 -18.30 6.82 6.56
C GLN A 76 -18.73 5.70 7.52
N ASN A 77 -18.69 4.43 7.09
CA ASN A 77 -19.09 3.29 7.90
C ASN A 77 -17.86 2.56 8.47
N LEU A 78 -17.83 2.37 9.79
CA LEU A 78 -16.69 1.82 10.52
C LEU A 78 -16.40 0.36 10.14
N ILE A 79 -17.45 -0.45 9.93
CA ILE A 79 -17.32 -1.86 9.54
C ILE A 79 -16.77 -1.97 8.12
N LEU A 80 -17.33 -1.20 7.19
CA LEU A 80 -16.86 -1.16 5.81
C LEU A 80 -15.39 -0.75 5.77
N SER A 81 -15.02 0.27 6.53
CA SER A 81 -13.65 0.78 6.63
C SER A 81 -12.66 -0.26 7.19
N CYS A 82 -13.07 -1.06 8.18
CA CYS A 82 -12.26 -2.17 8.69
C CYS A 82 -12.01 -3.23 7.60
N VAL A 83 -13.05 -3.59 6.85
CA VAL A 83 -12.93 -4.55 5.74
C VAL A 83 -12.00 -4.02 4.65
N LEU A 84 -12.16 -2.76 4.23
CA LEU A 84 -11.28 -2.16 3.23
C LEU A 84 -9.83 -2.05 3.72
N LEU A 85 -9.61 -1.71 4.99
CA LEU A 85 -8.27 -1.69 5.59
C LEU A 85 -7.65 -3.08 5.68
N PHE A 86 -8.44 -4.10 5.99
CA PHE A 86 -7.98 -5.48 6.00
C PHE A 86 -7.47 -5.89 4.60
N PHE A 87 -8.26 -5.64 3.55
CA PHE A 87 -7.82 -5.94 2.18
C PHE A 87 -6.64 -5.09 1.73
N SER A 88 -6.64 -3.80 2.07
CA SER A 88 -5.53 -2.88 1.74
C SER A 88 -4.23 -3.31 2.43
N GLY A 89 -4.30 -3.69 3.71
CA GLY A 89 -3.17 -4.21 4.48
C GLY A 89 -2.64 -5.52 3.91
N ALA A 90 -3.52 -6.43 3.51
CA ALA A 90 -3.15 -7.69 2.86
C ALA A 90 -2.45 -7.45 1.53
N ALA A 91 -3.00 -6.56 0.70
CA ALA A 91 -2.45 -6.19 -0.59
C ALA A 91 -1.09 -5.48 -0.47
N LEU A 92 -0.92 -4.60 0.54
CA LEU A 92 0.34 -3.93 0.84
C LEU A 92 1.46 -4.95 1.10
N LEU A 93 1.26 -5.87 2.05
CA LEU A 93 2.31 -6.80 2.42
C LEU A 93 2.58 -7.84 1.32
N SER A 94 1.52 -8.22 0.59
CA SER A 94 1.65 -9.10 -0.57
C SER A 94 2.48 -8.48 -1.69
N ALA A 95 2.19 -7.24 -2.06
CA ALA A 95 2.95 -6.50 -3.07
C ALA A 95 4.40 -6.29 -2.63
N PHE A 96 4.63 -5.98 -1.35
CA PHE A 96 5.99 -5.84 -0.81
C PHE A 96 6.80 -7.13 -0.89
N ALA A 97 6.21 -8.27 -0.50
CA ALA A 97 6.86 -9.57 -0.56
C ALA A 97 7.18 -9.98 -2.00
N MET A 98 6.27 -9.72 -2.95
CA MET A 98 6.48 -10.03 -4.36
C MET A 98 7.55 -9.14 -4.99
N ILE A 99 7.50 -7.83 -4.77
CA ILE A 99 8.49 -6.89 -5.33
C ILE A 99 9.88 -7.20 -4.77
N SER A 100 10.01 -7.39 -3.45
CA SER A 100 11.30 -7.73 -2.85
C SER A 100 11.84 -9.07 -3.35
N SER A 101 10.98 -10.08 -3.52
CA SER A 101 11.36 -11.37 -4.12
C SER A 101 11.79 -11.22 -5.58
N LEU A 102 11.08 -10.42 -6.36
CA LEU A 102 11.38 -10.19 -7.77
C LEU A 102 12.72 -9.47 -7.94
N VAL A 103 12.96 -8.40 -7.16
CA VAL A 103 14.23 -7.69 -7.13
C VAL A 103 15.37 -8.65 -6.77
N GLN A 104 15.16 -9.54 -5.80
CA GLN A 104 16.16 -10.54 -5.44
C GLN A 104 16.44 -11.56 -6.55
N LEU A 105 15.42 -11.95 -7.33
CA LEU A 105 15.56 -12.94 -8.42
C LEU A 105 16.26 -12.38 -9.66
N ILE A 106 16.03 -11.11 -9.99
CA ILE A 106 16.68 -10.46 -11.14
C ILE A 106 18.12 -10.01 -10.86
N THR A 107 18.53 -10.00 -9.59
CA THR A 107 19.85 -9.50 -9.20
C THR A 107 20.87 -10.63 -9.08
N ALA A 108 22.04 -10.47 -9.72
CA ALA A 108 23.16 -11.39 -9.55
C ALA A 108 23.61 -11.47 -8.08
N ASN A 109 23.96 -12.69 -7.61
CA ASN A 109 24.31 -12.94 -6.21
C ASN A 109 25.41 -12.01 -5.67
N GLU A 110 26.38 -11.66 -6.51
CA GLU A 110 27.52 -10.77 -6.20
C GLU A 110 27.09 -9.33 -5.87
N MET A 111 26.02 -8.86 -6.50
CA MET A 111 25.53 -7.48 -6.41
C MET A 111 24.28 -7.35 -5.55
N ARG A 112 23.78 -8.47 -5.01
CA ARG A 112 22.50 -8.55 -4.28
C ARG A 112 22.46 -7.59 -3.09
N GLY A 113 23.55 -7.50 -2.32
CA GLY A 113 23.66 -6.56 -1.20
C GLY A 113 23.57 -5.08 -1.63
N ARG A 114 24.21 -4.72 -2.75
CA ARG A 114 24.21 -3.34 -3.28
C ARG A 114 22.84 -2.94 -3.82
N VAL A 115 22.21 -3.81 -4.61
CA VAL A 115 20.88 -3.53 -5.18
C VAL A 115 19.81 -3.50 -4.09
N MET A 116 19.87 -4.40 -3.11
CA MET A 116 18.95 -4.38 -1.98
C MET A 116 19.12 -3.15 -1.10
N SER A 117 20.35 -2.63 -0.96
CA SER A 117 20.60 -1.36 -0.27
C SER A 117 19.93 -0.18 -0.99
N VAL A 118 20.12 -0.06 -2.32
CA VAL A 118 19.46 0.99 -3.12
C VAL A 118 17.93 0.84 -3.08
N TYR A 119 17.43 -0.40 -3.17
CA TYR A 119 16.01 -0.69 -3.03
C TYR A 119 15.47 -0.23 -1.66
N ASN A 120 16.19 -0.53 -0.58
CA ASN A 120 15.77 -0.15 0.77
C ASN A 120 15.80 1.37 0.97
N VAL A 121 16.80 2.06 0.41
CA VAL A 121 16.87 3.53 0.38
C VAL A 121 15.69 4.11 -0.38
N ALA A 122 15.34 3.59 -1.56
CA ALA A 122 14.19 4.05 -2.33
C ALA A 122 12.86 3.75 -1.61
N PHE A 123 12.74 2.56 -1.01
CA PHE A 123 11.54 2.12 -0.31
C PHE A 123 11.29 2.94 0.95
N ARG A 124 12.31 3.03 1.83
CA ARG A 124 12.27 3.84 3.07
C ARG A 124 12.22 5.33 2.78
N GLY A 125 12.93 5.80 1.74
CA GLY A 125 12.95 7.21 1.33
C GLY A 125 11.64 7.68 0.72
N GLY A 126 10.90 6.81 0.04
CA GLY A 126 9.58 7.14 -0.49
C GLY A 126 8.55 7.47 0.60
N MET A 127 8.65 6.85 1.78
CA MET A 127 7.70 7.08 2.89
C MET A 127 7.68 8.53 3.40
N PRO A 128 8.80 9.15 3.83
CA PRO A 128 8.80 10.53 4.31
C PRO A 128 8.43 11.52 3.21
N PHE A 129 8.87 11.32 1.97
CA PHE A 129 8.48 12.18 0.85
C PHE A 129 6.96 12.19 0.64
N GLY A 130 6.34 11.00 0.64
CA GLY A 130 4.89 10.87 0.55
C GLY A 130 4.14 11.55 1.70
N SER A 131 4.64 11.37 2.92
CA SER A 131 4.05 11.97 4.12
C SER A 131 4.21 13.48 4.18
N ILE A 132 5.33 14.05 3.71
CA ILE A 132 5.54 15.50 3.64
C ILE A 132 4.57 16.13 2.63
N VAL A 133 4.49 15.57 1.42
CA VAL A 133 3.58 16.08 0.38
C VAL A 133 2.13 15.98 0.85
N SER A 134 1.74 14.82 1.38
CA SER A 134 0.37 14.61 1.89
C SER A 134 0.09 15.51 3.11
N GLY A 135 1.04 15.66 4.03
CA GLY A 135 0.92 16.50 5.21
C GLY A 135 0.78 17.99 4.88
N TRP A 136 1.35 18.45 3.77
CA TRP A 136 1.17 19.82 3.29
C TRP A 136 -0.19 20.04 2.61
N LEU A 137 -0.72 19.02 1.92
CA LEU A 137 -2.04 19.10 1.26
C LEU A 137 -3.22 18.94 2.24
N ILE A 138 -3.07 18.19 3.33
CA ILE A 138 -4.17 17.87 4.26
C ILE A 138 -4.82 19.11 4.92
N PRO A 139 -4.06 20.13 5.37
CA PRO A 139 -4.64 21.36 5.89
C PRO A 139 -5.48 22.13 4.86
N ILE A 140 -5.20 21.94 3.57
CA ILE A 140 -5.81 22.71 2.46
C ILE A 140 -7.04 21.98 1.89
N LEU A 141 -6.95 20.65 1.70
CA LEU A 141 -7.95 19.86 0.95
C LEU A 141 -8.71 18.85 1.83
N SER A 142 -8.42 18.77 3.13
CA SER A 142 -8.92 17.74 4.06
C SER A 142 -8.33 16.34 3.85
N ALA A 143 -8.18 15.59 4.95
CA ALA A 143 -7.58 14.25 4.94
C ALA A 143 -8.27 13.22 4.01
N PRO A 144 -9.62 13.15 3.92
CA PRO A 144 -10.33 12.30 2.97
C PRO A 144 -9.91 12.49 1.52
N VAL A 145 -9.88 13.74 1.05
CA VAL A 145 -9.61 14.06 -0.36
C VAL A 145 -8.17 13.71 -0.73
N VAL A 146 -7.21 14.01 0.14
CA VAL A 146 -5.79 13.73 -0.12
C VAL A 146 -5.52 12.22 -0.17
N ILE A 147 -6.13 11.44 0.74
CA ILE A 147 -5.97 9.98 0.73
C ILE A 147 -6.71 9.35 -0.46
N ALA A 148 -7.89 9.85 -0.83
CA ALA A 148 -8.58 9.40 -2.02
C ALA A 148 -7.74 9.65 -3.29
N ALA A 149 -7.17 10.85 -3.42
CA ALA A 149 -6.30 11.21 -4.54
C ALA A 149 -5.04 10.33 -4.59
N ASN A 150 -4.40 10.08 -3.44
CA ASN A 150 -3.26 9.17 -3.34
C ASN A 150 -3.63 7.74 -3.76
N GLY A 151 -4.77 7.22 -3.29
CA GLY A 151 -5.28 5.90 -3.68
C GLY A 151 -5.56 5.81 -5.18
N LEU A 152 -6.16 6.85 -5.76
CA LEU A 152 -6.47 6.92 -7.19
C LEU A 152 -5.20 6.98 -8.06
N LEU A 153 -4.21 7.79 -7.66
CA LEU A 153 -2.87 7.82 -8.27
C LEU A 153 -2.20 6.44 -8.22
N LEU A 154 -2.37 5.71 -7.11
CA LEU A 154 -1.82 4.37 -6.94
C LEU A 154 -2.48 3.36 -7.89
N VAL A 155 -3.81 3.45 -8.08
CA VAL A 155 -4.54 2.67 -9.08
C VAL A 155 -4.07 3.01 -10.49
N LEU A 156 -3.97 4.30 -10.83
CA LEU A 156 -3.53 4.76 -12.14
C LEU A 156 -2.11 4.27 -12.46
N LEU A 157 -1.19 4.38 -11.50
CA LEU A 157 0.17 3.84 -11.65
C LEU A 157 0.16 2.32 -11.80
N GLY A 158 -0.63 1.61 -10.99
CA GLY A 158 -0.78 0.15 -11.10
C GLY A 158 -1.29 -0.28 -12.48
N VAL A 159 -2.35 0.36 -12.98
CA VAL A 159 -2.93 0.11 -14.30
C VAL A 159 -1.98 0.50 -15.43
N TYR A 160 -1.30 1.65 -15.31
CA TYR A 160 -0.30 2.11 -16.28
C TYR A 160 0.85 1.12 -16.40
N PHE A 161 1.44 0.66 -15.30
CA PHE A 161 2.50 -0.34 -15.34
C PHE A 161 2.01 -1.70 -15.88
N LEU A 162 0.75 -2.07 -15.60
CA LEU A 162 0.14 -3.31 -16.08
C LEU A 162 -0.15 -3.28 -17.60
N THR A 163 -0.47 -2.10 -18.15
CA THR A 163 -0.82 -1.91 -19.57
C THR A 163 0.39 -1.55 -20.45
N VAL A 164 1.27 -0.66 -19.98
CA VAL A 164 2.37 -0.08 -20.77
C VAL A 164 3.66 -0.89 -20.64
N GLN A 165 3.96 -1.46 -19.47
CA GLN A 165 5.16 -2.28 -19.26
C GLN A 165 4.83 -3.78 -19.16
N ARG A 166 4.30 -4.35 -20.24
CA ARG A 166 4.07 -5.80 -20.35
C ARG A 166 5.32 -6.65 -20.06
N ARG A 167 6.53 -6.12 -20.28
CA ARG A 167 7.80 -6.75 -19.87
C ARG A 167 7.96 -6.93 -18.36
N VAL A 168 7.44 -6.01 -17.55
CA VAL A 168 7.45 -6.10 -16.08
C VAL A 168 6.32 -7.00 -15.58
N ALA A 169 5.18 -7.02 -16.28
CA ALA A 169 4.09 -7.95 -15.98
C ALA A 169 4.40 -9.42 -16.38
N ALA A 170 5.34 -9.64 -17.29
CA ALA A 170 5.77 -10.96 -17.76
C ALA A 170 6.98 -11.54 -16.98
N LEU A 171 7.52 -10.79 -16.00
CA LEU A 171 8.55 -11.23 -15.05
C LEU A 171 7.90 -11.88 -13.82
#